data_AF-A0AAD3NH03-F1
#
_entry.id   AF-A0AAD3NH03-F1
#
_cell.length_a   1.000
_cell.length_b   1.000
_cell.length_c   1.000
_cell.angle_alpha   90.00
_cell.angle_beta   90.00
_cell.angle_gamma   90.00
#
_symmetry.space_group_name_H-M   'P 1'
#
loop_
_entity.id
_entity.type
_entity.pdbx_description
1 polymer ?
#
loop_
_entity_poly.entity_id
_entity_poly.type
_entity_poly.pdbx_seq_one_letter_code
_entity_poly.pdbx_strand_id
1 'polypeptide(L)'
;MKVEQRVEPAKKAAQVLHKKLQGCMQSQPGLEAEKRMKKLPLMLLSISMAESLKDFDAESSIRRVLEMCCFMEKMLANMLADFEMKVEKEVLEPLNKLSEDDLPEILKNKKQFAKLTTDWTNARIRSQASTGPQAKQEGLREEVEEAWRKLESIKDQYSADLYHFATKEDDYANYFIRLLELQAEYHKHSHEFLDKNISELKENHSQKGPTLSLSSQKVYGEPLLSHLSQSEREIAAPIQECIHMLLRTGMAEEGLFRLAAAASVVKRLKTCLDQGRVDHSEFSMDPHAVAGALKCYLRELPEPLMTFELYNDWFKAAGEKDLTEKLEQFRVLLKKLTPENYNNLRYLVQFLYSVV
;
A
#
# COMPACT_ATOMS: atom_id res chain seq x y z
N MET A 1 -7.24 9.21 43.88
CA MET A 1 -8.70 9.41 43.93
C MET A 1 -9.32 9.83 42.60
N LYS A 2 -8.80 10.83 41.86
CA LYS A 2 -9.37 11.21 40.54
C LYS A 2 -9.17 10.16 39.44
N VAL A 3 -7.99 9.53 39.37
CA VAL A 3 -7.64 8.51 38.36
C VAL A 3 -8.52 7.27 38.46
N GLU A 4 -8.69 6.75 39.68
CA GLU A 4 -9.52 5.57 39.97
C GLU A 4 -10.97 5.69 39.46
N GLN A 5 -11.54 6.90 39.51
CA GLN A 5 -12.90 7.15 39.03
C GLN A 5 -13.04 7.02 37.51
N ARG A 6 -11.93 7.09 36.77
CA ARG A 6 -11.91 7.01 35.29
C ARG A 6 -11.76 5.59 34.75
N VAL A 7 -11.25 4.64 35.56
CA VAL A 7 -10.99 3.25 35.14
C VAL A 7 -12.26 2.54 34.64
N GLU A 8 -13.36 2.60 35.40
CA GLU A 8 -14.63 1.94 35.04
C GLU A 8 -15.29 2.59 33.80
N PRO A 9 -15.40 3.94 33.70
CA PRO A 9 -15.82 4.59 32.46
C PRO A 9 -14.96 4.25 31.25
N ALA A 10 -13.63 4.25 31.39
CA ALA A 10 -12.70 3.91 30.31
C ALA A 10 -12.93 2.48 29.80
N LYS A 11 -13.11 1.51 30.71
CA LYS A 11 -13.44 0.12 30.36
C LYS A 11 -14.73 0.04 29.55
N LYS A 12 -15.81 0.68 30.04
CA LYS A 12 -17.10 0.69 29.34
C LYS A 12 -17.00 1.32 27.96
N ALA A 13 -16.29 2.45 27.85
CA ALA A 13 -16.07 3.12 26.58
C ALA A 13 -15.32 2.22 25.59
N ALA A 14 -14.19 1.62 26.01
CA ALA A 14 -13.40 0.71 25.19
C ALA A 14 -14.25 -0.48 24.71
N GLN A 15 -15.00 -1.12 25.61
CA GLN A 15 -15.83 -2.28 25.28
C GLN A 15 -16.96 -1.94 24.29
N VAL A 16 -17.69 -0.84 24.54
CA VAL A 16 -18.79 -0.41 23.67
C VAL A 16 -18.26 -0.01 22.30
N LEU A 17 -17.18 0.76 22.25
CA LEU A 17 -16.61 1.25 21.01
C LEU A 17 -15.97 0.13 20.19
N HIS A 18 -15.25 -0.80 20.82
CA HIS A 18 -14.74 -2.00 20.15
C HIS A 18 -15.88 -2.74 19.44
N LYS A 19 -16.96 -3.07 20.16
CA LYS A 19 -18.11 -3.80 19.60
C LYS A 19 -18.81 -3.04 18.48
N LYS A 20 -18.97 -1.71 18.63
CA LYS A 20 -19.64 -0.88 17.62
C LYS A 20 -18.78 -0.70 16.36
N LEU A 21 -17.48 -0.46 16.54
CA LEU A 21 -16.54 -0.31 15.44
C LEU A 21 -16.37 -1.61 14.65
N GLN A 22 -16.33 -2.77 15.34
CA GLN A 22 -16.36 -4.07 14.67
C GLN A 22 -17.61 -4.24 13.79
N GLY A 23 -18.77 -3.72 14.22
CA GLY A 23 -19.99 -3.72 13.43
C GLY A 23 -20.01 -2.72 12.26
N CYS A 24 -19.07 -1.77 12.21
CA CYS A 24 -18.89 -0.87 11.07
C CYS A 24 -18.04 -1.48 9.96
N MET A 25 -17.26 -2.52 10.26
CA MET A 25 -16.46 -3.23 9.27
C MET A 25 -17.34 -4.09 8.36
N GLN A 26 -17.03 -4.09 7.07
CA GLN A 26 -17.68 -4.91 6.05
C GLN A 26 -17.01 -6.27 5.88
N SER A 27 -15.71 -6.38 6.15
CA SER A 27 -15.00 -7.66 6.11
C SER A 27 -15.10 -8.43 7.42
N GLN A 28 -14.96 -9.76 7.33
CA GLN A 28 -14.89 -10.61 8.51
C GLN A 28 -13.54 -10.39 9.26
N PRO A 29 -13.57 -10.21 10.59
CA PRO A 29 -12.37 -10.11 11.42
C PRO A 29 -11.46 -11.35 11.32
N GLY A 30 -10.17 -11.17 11.60
CA GLY A 30 -9.16 -12.25 11.64
C GLY A 30 -8.76 -12.87 10.30
N LEU A 31 -9.22 -12.33 9.16
CA LEU A 31 -8.81 -12.80 7.82
C LEU A 31 -7.64 -11.97 7.27
N GLU A 32 -6.78 -12.60 6.46
CA GLU A 32 -5.75 -11.87 5.70
C GLU A 32 -6.36 -10.98 4.60
N ALA A 33 -5.63 -9.93 4.19
CA ALA A 33 -6.06 -8.90 3.24
C ALA A 33 -6.75 -9.48 2.00
N GLU A 34 -6.11 -10.46 1.37
CA GLU A 34 -6.59 -11.06 0.12
C GLU A 34 -7.93 -11.79 0.31
N LYS A 35 -8.12 -12.46 1.46
CA LYS A 35 -9.36 -13.17 1.79
C LYS A 35 -10.47 -12.21 2.19
N ARG A 36 -10.14 -11.10 2.84
CA ARG A 36 -11.09 -10.01 3.14
C ARG A 36 -11.61 -9.39 1.85
N MET A 37 -10.70 -8.94 0.98
CA MET A 37 -11.03 -8.31 -0.28
C MET A 37 -12.02 -9.17 -1.08
N LYS A 38 -11.75 -10.46 -1.24
CA LYS A 38 -12.61 -11.39 -2.01
C LYS A 38 -14.07 -11.44 -1.53
N LYS A 39 -14.34 -11.12 -0.27
CA LYS A 39 -15.69 -11.14 0.32
C LYS A 39 -16.36 -9.77 0.37
N LEU A 40 -15.64 -8.69 0.07
CA LEU A 40 -16.20 -7.34 0.14
C LEU A 40 -17.26 -7.14 -0.96
N PRO A 41 -18.38 -6.45 -0.65
CA PRO A 41 -19.42 -6.16 -1.64
C PRO A 41 -18.90 -5.50 -2.92
N LEU A 42 -17.94 -4.57 -2.81
CA LEU A 42 -17.33 -3.90 -3.96
C LEU A 42 -16.56 -4.88 -4.86
N MET A 43 -15.87 -5.87 -4.27
CA MET A 43 -15.20 -6.91 -5.05
C MET A 43 -16.21 -7.81 -5.76
N LEU A 44 -17.29 -8.20 -5.08
CA LEU A 44 -18.37 -8.98 -5.70
C LEU A 44 -19.03 -8.22 -6.84
N LEU A 45 -19.27 -6.92 -6.68
CA LEU A 45 -19.76 -6.04 -7.74
C LEU A 45 -18.80 -6.02 -8.93
N SER A 46 -17.50 -5.88 -8.69
CA SER A 46 -16.49 -5.91 -9.77
C SER A 46 -16.50 -7.23 -10.55
N ILE A 47 -16.69 -8.36 -9.87
CA ILE A 47 -16.77 -9.68 -10.50
C ILE A 47 -18.03 -9.77 -11.36
N SER A 48 -19.19 -9.36 -10.84
CA SER A 48 -20.44 -9.35 -11.61
C SER A 48 -20.36 -8.42 -12.83
N MET A 49 -19.74 -7.24 -12.69
CA MET A 49 -19.49 -6.35 -13.83
C MET A 49 -18.62 -7.02 -14.89
N ALA A 50 -17.53 -7.70 -14.48
CA ALA A 50 -16.63 -8.40 -15.38
C ALA A 50 -17.31 -9.57 -16.13
N GLU A 51 -18.22 -10.28 -15.46
CA GLU A 51 -19.00 -11.35 -16.07
C GLU A 51 -19.93 -10.82 -17.17
N SER A 52 -20.57 -9.67 -16.92
CA SER A 52 -21.46 -9.01 -17.90
C SER A 52 -20.72 -8.48 -19.14
N LEU A 53 -19.41 -8.27 -19.09
CA LEU A 53 -18.64 -7.79 -20.25
C LEU A 53 -18.66 -8.75 -21.45
N LYS A 54 -18.85 -10.05 -21.19
CA LYS A 54 -18.84 -11.10 -22.23
C LYS A 54 -20.01 -10.97 -23.20
N ASP A 55 -21.09 -10.35 -22.77
CA ASP A 55 -22.32 -10.19 -23.54
C ASP A 55 -22.28 -8.94 -24.44
N PHE A 56 -21.29 -8.07 -24.28
CA PHE A 56 -21.12 -6.86 -25.08
C PHE A 56 -20.05 -7.05 -26.17
N ASP A 57 -20.30 -6.47 -27.34
CA ASP A 57 -19.30 -6.38 -28.40
C ASP A 57 -18.12 -5.47 -27.98
N ALA A 58 -16.96 -5.66 -28.62
CA ALA A 58 -15.71 -4.96 -28.27
C ALA A 58 -15.74 -3.45 -28.56
N GLU A 59 -16.64 -2.98 -29.43
CA GLU A 59 -16.79 -1.57 -29.79
C GLU A 59 -17.82 -0.85 -28.91
N SER A 60 -18.57 -1.59 -28.10
CA SER A 60 -19.58 -1.04 -27.19
C SER A 60 -18.96 -0.04 -26.20
N SER A 61 -19.44 1.20 -26.26
CA SER A 61 -19.11 2.23 -25.27
C SER A 61 -19.48 1.82 -23.84
N ILE A 62 -20.57 1.06 -23.67
CA ILE A 62 -20.98 0.50 -22.38
C ILE A 62 -19.92 -0.46 -21.88
N ARG A 63 -19.38 -1.34 -22.75
CA ARG A 63 -18.33 -2.29 -22.39
C ARG A 63 -17.07 -1.58 -21.89
N ARG A 64 -16.60 -0.55 -22.62
CA ARG A 64 -15.40 0.23 -22.24
C ARG A 64 -15.57 0.92 -20.89
N VAL A 65 -16.74 1.53 -20.65
CA VAL A 65 -17.05 2.17 -19.37
C VAL A 65 -17.14 1.12 -18.25
N LEU A 66 -17.80 0.00 -18.51
CA LEU A 66 -17.98 -1.08 -17.54
C LEU A 66 -16.65 -1.77 -17.18
N GLU A 67 -15.71 -1.90 -18.13
CA GLU A 67 -14.33 -2.36 -17.89
C GLU A 67 -13.60 -1.45 -16.89
N MET A 68 -13.71 -0.13 -17.06
CA MET A 68 -13.11 0.83 -16.14
C MET A 68 -13.78 0.78 -14.76
N CYS A 69 -15.12 0.73 -14.70
CA CYS A 69 -15.84 0.56 -13.44
C CYS A 69 -15.41 -0.71 -12.71
N CYS A 70 -15.29 -1.85 -13.42
CA CYS A 70 -14.80 -3.10 -12.83
C CYS A 70 -13.41 -2.93 -12.19
N PHE A 71 -12.48 -2.28 -12.90
CA PHE A 71 -11.16 -2.00 -12.34
C PHE A 71 -11.22 -1.10 -11.10
N MET A 72 -12.00 -0.02 -11.16
CA MET A 72 -12.13 0.94 -10.07
C MET A 72 -12.76 0.31 -8.83
N GLU A 73 -13.84 -0.46 -8.97
CA GLU A 73 -14.50 -1.17 -7.87
C GLU A 73 -13.55 -2.18 -7.20
N LYS A 74 -12.73 -2.90 -8.00
CA LYS A 74 -11.71 -3.80 -7.47
C LYS A 74 -10.62 -3.05 -6.68
N MET A 75 -10.20 -1.88 -7.14
CA MET A 75 -9.23 -1.05 -6.42
C MET A 75 -9.79 -0.48 -5.12
N LEU A 76 -11.04 -0.02 -5.13
CA LEU A 76 -11.72 0.43 -3.92
C LEU A 76 -11.91 -0.71 -2.92
N ALA A 77 -12.20 -1.93 -3.38
CA ALA A 77 -12.26 -3.10 -2.51
C ALA A 77 -10.90 -3.40 -1.85
N ASN A 78 -9.78 -3.27 -2.56
CA ASN A 78 -8.45 -3.40 -1.98
C ASN A 78 -8.18 -2.32 -0.92
N MET A 79 -8.45 -1.05 -1.25
CA MET A 79 -8.26 0.07 -0.32
C MET A 79 -9.09 -0.13 0.97
N LEU A 80 -10.34 -0.59 0.83
CA LEU A 80 -11.22 -0.88 1.96
C LEU A 80 -10.68 -2.05 2.81
N ALA A 81 -10.19 -3.12 2.18
CA ALA A 81 -9.61 -4.25 2.90
C ALA A 81 -8.37 -3.84 3.71
N ASP A 82 -7.47 -3.04 3.12
CA ASP A 82 -6.27 -2.54 3.79
C ASP A 82 -6.61 -1.59 4.94
N PHE A 83 -7.57 -0.69 4.73
CA PHE A 83 -8.08 0.20 5.78
C PHE A 83 -8.64 -0.59 6.97
N GLU A 84 -9.53 -1.56 6.72
CA GLU A 84 -10.14 -2.35 7.78
C GLU A 84 -9.12 -3.23 8.52
N MET A 85 -8.06 -3.68 7.85
CA MET A 85 -6.95 -4.36 8.51
C MET A 85 -6.16 -3.45 9.44
N LYS A 86 -5.88 -2.21 9.02
CA LYS A 86 -5.20 -1.23 9.88
C LYS A 86 -6.07 -0.88 11.09
N VAL A 87 -7.36 -0.63 10.90
CA VAL A 87 -8.31 -0.35 11.99
C VAL A 87 -8.37 -1.53 12.97
N GLU A 88 -8.39 -2.76 12.46
CA GLU A 88 -8.40 -3.94 13.33
C GLU A 88 -7.15 -4.02 14.21
N LYS A 89 -5.96 -3.94 13.60
CA LYS A 89 -4.68 -4.10 14.30
C LYS A 89 -4.34 -2.92 15.21
N GLU A 90 -4.55 -1.70 14.72
CA GLU A 90 -4.08 -0.49 15.40
C GLU A 90 -5.12 0.11 16.36
N VAL A 91 -6.38 -0.32 16.27
CA VAL A 91 -7.47 0.24 17.09
C VAL A 91 -8.28 -0.87 17.79
N LEU A 92 -8.86 -1.82 17.07
CA LEU A 92 -9.76 -2.81 17.68
C LEU A 92 -9.04 -3.76 18.64
N GLU A 93 -7.89 -4.30 18.24
CA GLU A 93 -7.07 -5.20 19.08
C GLU A 93 -6.62 -4.50 20.38
N PRO A 94 -6.01 -3.29 20.34
CA PRO A 94 -5.69 -2.54 21.55
C PRO A 94 -6.90 -2.21 22.42
N LEU A 95 -8.03 -1.79 21.84
CA LEU A 95 -9.25 -1.51 22.60
C LEU A 95 -9.81 -2.76 23.28
N ASN A 96 -9.77 -3.92 22.61
CA ASN A 96 -10.22 -5.18 23.18
C ASN A 96 -9.35 -5.60 24.37
N LYS A 97 -8.03 -5.54 24.20
CA LYS A 97 -7.07 -5.81 25.28
C LYS A 97 -7.30 -4.88 26.47
N LEU A 98 -7.50 -3.59 26.21
CA LEU A 98 -7.78 -2.60 27.26
C LEU A 98 -9.08 -2.95 28.02
N SER A 99 -10.14 -3.35 27.33
CA SER A 99 -11.44 -3.63 27.96
C SER A 99 -11.55 -4.99 28.64
N GLU A 100 -10.87 -6.02 28.13
CA GLU A 100 -11.02 -7.42 28.58
C GLU A 100 -9.87 -7.88 29.49
N ASP A 101 -8.68 -7.29 29.37
CA ASP A 101 -7.50 -7.69 30.15
C ASP A 101 -7.05 -6.60 31.13
N ASP A 102 -6.60 -5.45 30.61
CA ASP A 102 -5.87 -4.46 31.41
C ASP A 102 -6.76 -3.83 32.49
N LEU A 103 -7.89 -3.22 32.12
CA LEU A 103 -8.76 -2.52 33.07
C LEU A 103 -9.53 -3.46 34.02
N PRO A 104 -9.98 -4.66 33.60
CA PRO A 104 -10.58 -5.64 34.51
C PRO A 104 -9.67 -6.05 35.68
N GLU A 105 -8.36 -6.21 35.46
CA GLU A 105 -7.44 -6.57 36.54
C GLU A 105 -7.34 -5.45 37.59
N ILE A 106 -7.27 -4.19 37.16
CA ILE A 106 -7.31 -3.03 38.07
C ILE A 106 -8.60 -3.03 38.92
N LEU A 107 -9.74 -3.30 38.29
CA LEU A 107 -11.04 -3.33 38.97
C LEU A 107 -11.17 -4.52 39.93
N LYS A 108 -10.55 -5.66 39.62
CA LYS A 108 -10.46 -6.82 40.50
C LYS A 108 -9.57 -6.51 41.70
N ASN A 109 -8.40 -5.89 41.50
CA ASN A 109 -7.51 -5.47 42.57
C ASN A 109 -8.17 -4.43 43.49
N LYS A 110 -8.96 -3.51 42.94
CA LYS A 110 -9.82 -2.60 43.71
C LYS A 110 -10.80 -3.34 44.63
N LYS A 111 -11.51 -4.35 44.11
CA LYS A 111 -12.46 -5.15 44.90
C LYS A 111 -11.73 -5.96 45.99
N GLN A 112 -10.58 -6.53 45.66
CA GLN A 112 -9.76 -7.28 46.61
C GLN A 112 -9.19 -6.39 47.71
N PHE A 113 -8.74 -5.19 47.37
CA PHE A 113 -8.30 -4.18 48.34
C PHE A 113 -9.44 -3.80 49.30
N ALA A 114 -10.65 -3.54 48.80
CA ALA A 114 -11.81 -3.24 49.65
C ALA A 114 -12.18 -4.41 50.59
N LYS A 115 -12.14 -5.64 50.08
CA LYS A 115 -12.37 -6.85 50.88
C LYS A 115 -11.33 -7.01 51.98
N LEU A 116 -10.04 -6.97 51.65
CA LEU A 116 -8.95 -7.16 52.62
C LEU A 116 -8.88 -6.02 53.64
N THR A 117 -9.29 -4.80 53.25
CA THR A 117 -9.46 -3.68 54.19
C THR A 117 -10.52 -4.01 55.25
N THR A 118 -11.64 -4.60 54.82
CA THR A 118 -12.72 -5.02 55.72
C THR A 118 -12.29 -6.18 56.61
N ASP A 119 -11.61 -7.19 56.05
CA ASP A 119 -11.09 -8.35 56.78
C ASP A 119 -10.08 -7.94 57.86
N TRP A 120 -9.12 -7.07 57.52
CA TRP A 120 -8.17 -6.51 58.48
C TRP A 120 -8.87 -5.69 59.58
N THR A 121 -9.85 -4.85 59.20
CA THR A 121 -10.62 -4.06 60.18
C THR A 121 -11.37 -4.96 61.16
N ASN A 122 -12.00 -6.03 60.65
CA ASN A 122 -12.70 -7.02 61.47
C ASN A 122 -11.74 -7.79 62.39
N ALA A 123 -10.61 -8.28 61.87
CA ALA A 123 -9.59 -8.96 62.66
C ALA A 123 -9.05 -8.05 63.77
N ARG A 124 -8.79 -6.78 63.45
CA ARG A 124 -8.33 -5.77 64.41
C ARG A 124 -9.35 -5.53 65.52
N ILE A 125 -10.64 -5.38 65.17
CA ILE A 125 -11.71 -5.22 66.17
C ILE A 125 -11.81 -6.46 67.07
N ARG A 126 -11.77 -7.67 66.49
CA ARG A 126 -11.79 -8.93 67.26
C ARG A 126 -10.62 -9.03 68.25
N SER A 127 -9.42 -8.66 67.81
CA SER A 127 -8.21 -8.67 68.63
C SER A 127 -8.31 -7.66 69.78
N GLN A 128 -8.81 -6.45 69.52
CA GLN A 128 -8.97 -5.39 70.53
C GLN A 128 -10.09 -5.67 71.55
N ALA A 129 -11.16 -6.36 71.14
CA ALA A 129 -12.27 -6.71 72.01
C ALA A 129 -12.01 -7.98 72.87
N SER A 130 -10.91 -8.70 72.63
CA SER A 130 -10.62 -9.97 73.31
C SER A 130 -10.05 -9.77 74.72
N THR A 131 -10.80 -10.20 75.73
CA THR A 131 -10.35 -10.28 77.13
C THR A 131 -9.95 -11.71 77.55
N GLY A 132 -9.73 -12.60 76.58
CA GLY A 132 -9.42 -14.01 76.80
C GLY A 132 -7.99 -14.27 77.29
N PRO A 133 -7.61 -15.55 77.48
CA PRO A 133 -6.26 -15.95 77.92
C PRO A 133 -5.17 -15.44 76.96
N GLN A 134 -3.97 -15.24 77.48
CA GLN A 134 -2.84 -14.63 76.76
C GLN A 134 -2.52 -15.31 75.42
N ALA A 135 -2.51 -16.65 75.38
CA ALA A 135 -2.31 -17.41 74.14
C ALA A 135 -3.37 -17.15 73.06
N LYS A 136 -4.63 -16.91 73.45
CA LYS A 136 -5.72 -16.54 72.53
C LYS A 136 -5.53 -15.11 72.00
N GLN A 137 -5.04 -14.20 72.83
CA GLN A 137 -4.73 -12.84 72.42
C GLN A 137 -3.53 -12.79 71.46
N GLU A 138 -2.51 -13.61 71.67
CA GLU A 138 -1.37 -13.74 70.76
C GLU A 138 -1.79 -14.28 69.39
N GLY A 139 -2.58 -15.36 69.33
CA GLY A 139 -3.09 -15.87 68.05
C GLY A 139 -3.94 -14.85 67.27
N LEU A 140 -4.76 -14.05 67.98
CA LEU A 140 -5.51 -12.95 67.35
C LEU A 140 -4.62 -11.79 66.88
N ARG A 141 -3.45 -11.57 67.49
CA ARG A 141 -2.47 -10.59 67.01
C ARG A 141 -1.77 -11.09 65.74
N GLU A 142 -1.38 -12.36 65.70
CA GLU A 142 -0.82 -12.98 64.50
C GLU A 142 -1.80 -12.92 63.32
N GLU A 143 -3.09 -13.19 63.55
CA GLU A 143 -4.15 -13.07 62.52
C GLU A 143 -4.26 -11.63 61.97
N VAL A 144 -4.16 -10.62 62.85
CA VAL A 144 -4.17 -9.20 62.45
C VAL A 144 -2.94 -8.85 61.63
N GLU A 145 -1.76 -9.32 62.02
CA GLU A 145 -0.52 -9.11 61.27
C GLU A 145 -0.56 -9.79 59.89
N GLU A 146 -1.09 -11.01 59.79
CA GLU A 146 -1.26 -11.71 58.52
C GLU A 146 -2.25 -10.97 57.61
N ALA A 147 -3.40 -10.54 58.14
CA ALA A 147 -4.37 -9.75 57.40
C ALA A 147 -3.79 -8.42 56.91
N TRP A 148 -2.97 -7.76 57.74
CA TRP A 148 -2.26 -6.53 57.37
C TRP A 148 -1.25 -6.76 56.25
N ARG A 149 -0.43 -7.82 56.32
CA ARG A 149 0.54 -8.14 55.25
C ARG A 149 -0.15 -8.37 53.91
N LYS A 150 -1.29 -9.08 53.91
CA LYS A 150 -2.10 -9.29 52.69
C LYS A 150 -2.69 -7.98 52.17
N LEU A 151 -3.19 -7.11 53.06
CA LEU A 151 -3.72 -5.79 52.71
C LEU A 151 -2.65 -4.89 52.09
N GLU A 152 -1.46 -4.82 52.69
CA GLU A 152 -0.38 -3.98 52.19
C GLU A 152 0.10 -4.47 50.81
N SER A 153 0.23 -5.78 50.61
CA SER A 153 0.61 -6.34 49.31
C SER A 153 -0.38 -5.98 48.19
N ILE A 154 -1.70 -6.11 48.42
CA ILE A 154 -2.68 -5.74 47.39
C ILE A 154 -2.75 -4.22 47.18
N LYS A 155 -2.49 -3.43 48.22
CA LYS A 155 -2.44 -1.96 48.15
C LYS A 155 -1.30 -1.49 47.26
N ASP A 156 -0.12 -2.10 47.40
CA ASP A 156 1.05 -1.78 46.56
C ASP A 156 0.77 -2.14 45.11
N GLN A 157 0.24 -3.34 44.85
CA GLN A 157 -0.13 -3.77 43.50
C GLN A 157 -1.18 -2.85 42.87
N TYR A 158 -2.28 -2.59 43.58
CA TYR A 158 -3.35 -1.72 43.10
C TYR A 158 -2.87 -0.28 42.85
N SER A 159 -1.97 0.22 43.69
CA SER A 159 -1.36 1.54 43.48
C SER A 159 -0.50 1.56 42.22
N ALA A 160 0.35 0.54 42.02
CA ALA A 160 1.17 0.41 40.82
C ALA A 160 0.32 0.36 39.54
N ASP A 161 -0.78 -0.40 39.56
CA ASP A 161 -1.73 -0.48 38.44
C ASP A 161 -2.37 0.88 38.12
N LEU A 162 -2.79 1.63 39.15
CA LEU A 162 -3.36 2.97 38.98
C LEU A 162 -2.34 3.97 38.42
N TYR A 163 -1.07 3.89 38.85
CA TYR A 163 -0.01 4.70 38.27
C TYR A 163 0.23 4.34 36.81
N HIS A 164 0.26 3.04 36.48
CA HIS A 164 0.42 2.58 35.10
C HIS A 164 -0.70 3.11 34.20
N PHE A 165 -1.94 2.96 34.64
CA PHE A 165 -3.11 3.51 33.92
C PHE A 165 -2.99 5.03 33.73
N ALA A 166 -2.62 5.78 34.77
CA ALA A 166 -2.45 7.23 34.67
C ALA A 166 -1.37 7.63 33.65
N THR A 167 -0.27 6.88 33.57
CA THR A 167 0.82 7.18 32.62
C THR A 167 0.47 6.84 31.17
N LYS A 168 -0.45 5.90 30.94
CA LYS A 168 -0.87 5.46 29.60
C LYS A 168 -2.20 6.04 29.14
N GLU A 169 -2.83 6.89 29.94
CA GLU A 169 -4.15 7.42 29.62
C GLU A 169 -4.16 8.19 28.29
N ASP A 170 -3.09 8.94 28.01
CA ASP A 170 -2.91 9.61 26.73
C ASP A 170 -2.71 8.63 25.56
N ASP A 171 -2.00 7.52 25.78
CA ASP A 171 -1.84 6.47 24.77
C ASP A 171 -3.19 5.81 24.42
N TYR A 172 -4.05 5.61 25.41
CA TYR A 172 -5.39 5.08 25.19
C TYR A 172 -6.28 6.07 24.42
N ALA A 173 -6.13 7.37 24.68
CA ALA A 173 -6.82 8.40 23.92
C ALA A 173 -6.35 8.42 22.45
N ASN A 174 -5.07 8.16 22.21
CA ASN A 174 -4.49 8.10 20.87
C ASN A 174 -5.12 7.01 19.98
N TYR A 175 -5.70 5.94 20.53
CA TYR A 175 -6.44 4.95 19.72
C TYR A 175 -7.63 5.57 18.98
N PHE A 176 -8.32 6.54 19.58
CA PHE A 176 -9.45 7.22 18.95
C PHE A 176 -9.00 8.24 17.92
N ILE A 177 -7.90 8.93 18.18
CA ILE A 177 -7.26 9.82 17.18
C ILE A 177 -6.82 8.99 15.99
N ARG A 178 -6.18 7.85 16.24
CA ARG A 178 -5.69 6.95 15.20
C ARG A 178 -6.81 6.42 14.30
N LEU A 179 -7.97 6.10 14.88
CA LEU A 179 -9.16 5.76 14.09
C LEU A 179 -9.53 6.86 13.09
N LEU A 180 -9.57 8.12 13.54
CA LEU A 180 -9.92 9.26 12.70
C LEU A 180 -8.85 9.52 11.62
N GLU A 181 -7.57 9.36 11.95
CA GLU A 181 -6.48 9.45 10.98
C GLU A 181 -6.61 8.39 9.89
N LEU A 182 -6.82 7.13 10.26
CA LEU A 182 -7.01 6.03 9.31
C LEU A 182 -8.23 6.26 8.41
N GLN A 183 -9.33 6.77 8.98
CA GLN A 183 -10.53 7.13 8.21
C GLN A 183 -10.23 8.27 7.23
N ALA A 184 -9.56 9.32 7.68
CA ALA A 184 -9.21 10.47 6.85
C ALA A 184 -8.27 10.06 5.71
N GLU A 185 -7.23 9.27 6.00
CA GLU A 185 -6.33 8.70 5.01
C GLU A 185 -7.12 7.88 3.98
N TYR A 186 -7.92 6.91 4.41
CA TYR A 186 -8.70 6.06 3.50
C TYR A 186 -9.63 6.88 2.60
N HIS A 187 -10.41 7.80 3.19
CA HIS A 187 -11.35 8.63 2.43
C HIS A 187 -10.63 9.54 1.44
N LYS A 188 -9.50 10.16 1.83
CA LYS A 188 -8.70 10.99 0.94
C LYS A 188 -8.17 10.19 -0.26
N HIS A 189 -7.52 9.06 -0.01
CA HIS A 189 -6.95 8.24 -1.09
C HIS A 189 -8.04 7.69 -2.02
N SER A 190 -9.16 7.21 -1.47
CA SER A 190 -10.28 6.72 -2.27
C SER A 190 -10.91 7.82 -3.12
N HIS A 191 -11.05 9.04 -2.57
CA HIS A 191 -11.56 10.20 -3.29
C HIS A 191 -10.60 10.64 -4.41
N GLU A 192 -9.31 10.80 -4.12
CA GLU A 192 -8.30 11.18 -5.13
C GLU A 192 -8.25 10.15 -6.28
N PHE A 193 -8.34 8.86 -5.96
CA PHE A 193 -8.45 7.80 -6.95
C PHE A 193 -9.73 7.90 -7.78
N LEU A 194 -10.88 8.07 -7.14
CA LEU A 194 -12.17 8.21 -7.82
C LEU A 194 -12.21 9.44 -8.72
N ASP A 195 -11.81 10.60 -8.20
CA ASP A 195 -11.86 11.88 -8.90
C ASP A 195 -11.01 11.86 -10.17
N LYS A 196 -9.79 11.33 -10.07
CA LYS A 196 -8.89 11.13 -11.22
C LYS A 196 -9.53 10.22 -12.27
N ASN A 197 -9.98 9.03 -11.89
CA ASN A 197 -10.49 8.05 -12.86
C ASN A 197 -11.86 8.46 -13.44
N ILE A 198 -12.73 9.11 -12.66
CA ILE A 198 -14.01 9.64 -13.15
C ILE A 198 -13.78 10.77 -14.15
N SER A 199 -12.83 11.67 -13.89
CA SER A 199 -12.50 12.76 -14.82
C SER A 199 -12.01 12.20 -16.15
N GLU A 200 -11.07 11.25 -16.11
CA GLU A 200 -10.59 10.56 -17.31
C GLU A 200 -11.72 9.82 -18.05
N LEU A 201 -12.62 9.14 -17.33
CA LEU A 201 -13.76 8.43 -17.92
C LEU A 201 -14.75 9.40 -18.60
N LYS A 202 -15.01 10.56 -17.99
CA LYS A 202 -15.91 11.59 -18.53
C LYS A 202 -15.32 12.29 -19.74
N GLU A 203 -14.02 12.57 -19.74
CA GLU A 203 -13.32 13.12 -20.91
C GLU A 203 -13.41 12.15 -22.09
N ASN A 204 -13.21 10.86 -21.85
CA ASN A 204 -13.32 9.81 -22.85
C ASN A 204 -14.77 9.61 -23.36
N HIS A 205 -15.79 9.85 -22.53
CA HIS A 205 -17.20 9.67 -22.89
C HIS A 205 -17.86 10.93 -23.50
N SER A 206 -17.35 12.14 -23.22
CA SER A 206 -17.94 13.41 -23.66
C SER A 206 -17.58 13.77 -25.11
N GLN A 207 -16.66 13.04 -25.76
CA GLN A 207 -16.37 13.21 -27.18
C GLN A 207 -17.47 12.56 -28.06
N LYS A 208 -18.64 13.21 -28.13
CA LYS A 208 -19.65 12.99 -29.18
C LYS A 208 -19.75 14.23 -30.08
N GLY A 209 -18.88 14.31 -31.09
CA GLY A 209 -18.91 15.35 -32.13
C GLY A 209 -17.68 15.26 -33.05
N PRO A 210 -17.81 15.48 -34.37
CA PRO A 210 -16.75 15.16 -35.33
C PRO A 210 -15.70 16.27 -35.37
N THR A 211 -14.69 16.19 -34.50
CA THR A 211 -13.46 16.98 -34.64
C THR A 211 -12.28 16.25 -34.02
N LEU A 212 -11.43 15.71 -34.91
CA LEU A 212 -9.97 15.62 -34.80
C LEU A 212 -9.39 14.94 -33.54
N SER A 213 -9.28 13.61 -33.63
CA SER A 213 -8.19 12.77 -33.11
C SER A 213 -7.56 13.14 -31.75
N LEU A 214 -8.08 12.56 -30.66
CA LEU A 214 -7.20 11.97 -29.65
C LEU A 214 -6.85 10.57 -30.14
N SER A 215 -5.84 10.49 -31.01
CA SER A 215 -5.24 9.21 -31.38
C SER A 215 -4.82 8.48 -30.11
N SER A 216 -5.18 7.19 -30.05
CA SER A 216 -4.47 6.17 -29.29
C SER A 216 -2.98 6.55 -29.13
N GLN A 217 -2.52 6.89 -27.92
CA GLN A 217 -1.09 7.15 -27.62
C GLN A 217 -0.22 5.90 -27.72
N LYS A 218 -0.69 4.87 -28.42
CA LYS A 218 0.04 3.65 -28.66
C LYS A 218 1.36 4.00 -29.34
N VAL A 219 2.44 3.61 -28.69
CA VAL A 219 3.82 3.79 -29.16
C VAL A 219 4.41 2.47 -29.63
N TYR A 220 3.98 1.34 -29.05
CA TYR A 220 4.43 0.02 -29.48
C TYR A 220 3.77 -0.39 -30.80
N GLY A 221 4.59 -0.70 -31.80
CA GLY A 221 4.09 -1.10 -33.12
C GLY A 221 3.65 0.05 -34.02
N GLU A 222 3.78 1.31 -33.59
CA GLU A 222 3.50 2.49 -34.40
C GLU A 222 4.79 3.09 -34.98
N PRO A 223 4.74 3.73 -36.16
CA PRO A 223 5.91 4.40 -36.73
C PRO A 223 6.47 5.49 -35.80
N LEU A 224 7.80 5.55 -35.68
CA LEU A 224 8.50 6.48 -34.78
C LEU A 224 8.02 7.93 -34.94
N LEU A 225 8.05 8.43 -36.19
CA LEU A 225 7.66 9.81 -36.50
C LEU A 225 6.21 10.10 -36.10
N SER A 226 5.29 9.15 -36.31
CA SER A 226 3.87 9.31 -35.99
C SER A 226 3.65 9.58 -34.51
N HIS A 227 4.20 8.74 -33.63
CA HIS A 227 3.97 8.90 -32.20
C HIS A 227 4.83 10.00 -31.56
N LEU A 228 6.00 10.35 -32.13
CA LEU A 228 6.79 11.50 -31.69
C LEU A 228 6.08 12.82 -32.01
N SER A 229 5.58 12.97 -33.23
CA SER A 229 4.83 14.16 -33.66
C SER A 229 3.55 14.35 -32.85
N GLN A 230 2.82 13.26 -32.57
CA GLN A 230 1.62 13.29 -31.75
C GLN A 230 1.89 13.69 -30.30
N SER A 231 3.02 13.27 -29.73
CA SER A 231 3.37 13.54 -28.33
C SER A 231 4.22 14.80 -28.14
N GLU A 232 4.59 15.48 -29.23
CA GLU A 232 5.52 16.62 -29.23
C GLU A 232 6.86 16.30 -28.52
N ARG A 233 7.35 15.07 -28.66
CA ARG A 233 8.61 14.61 -28.07
C ARG A 233 9.70 14.45 -29.12
N GLU A 234 10.94 14.73 -28.73
CA GLU A 234 12.13 14.43 -29.55
C GLU A 234 12.60 12.97 -29.37
N ILE A 235 12.47 12.44 -28.15
CA ILE A 235 12.83 11.06 -27.79
C ILE A 235 11.56 10.28 -27.44
N ALA A 236 11.46 9.07 -27.99
CA ALA A 236 10.34 8.17 -27.78
C ALA A 236 10.18 7.83 -26.31
N ALA A 237 8.94 7.88 -25.80
CA ALA A 237 8.65 7.58 -24.40
C ALA A 237 9.23 6.23 -23.94
N PRO A 238 9.06 5.11 -24.69
CA PRO A 238 9.67 3.84 -24.28
C PRO A 238 11.18 3.86 -24.20
N ILE A 239 11.87 4.66 -25.02
CA ILE A 239 13.33 4.81 -24.95
C ILE A 239 13.69 5.65 -23.72
N GLN A 240 13.11 6.84 -23.58
CA GLN A 240 13.48 7.78 -22.53
C GLN A 240 13.15 7.26 -21.13
N GLU A 241 11.92 6.79 -20.90
CA GLU A 241 11.47 6.33 -19.59
C GLU A 241 12.23 5.07 -19.15
N CYS A 242 12.42 4.09 -20.05
CA CYS A 242 13.16 2.88 -19.71
C CYS A 242 14.62 3.20 -19.39
N ILE A 243 15.30 4.00 -20.20
CA ILE A 243 16.69 4.38 -19.95
C ILE A 243 16.82 5.16 -18.64
N HIS A 244 15.89 6.06 -18.32
CA HIS A 244 15.89 6.79 -17.06
C HIS A 244 15.77 5.84 -15.86
N MET A 245 14.82 4.90 -15.89
CA MET A 245 14.68 3.90 -14.82
C MET A 245 15.93 3.03 -14.68
N LEU A 246 16.51 2.57 -15.80
CA LEU A 246 17.73 1.75 -15.78
C LEU A 246 18.96 2.51 -15.25
N LEU A 247 19.14 3.77 -15.63
CA LEU A 247 20.22 4.61 -15.11
C LEU A 247 20.11 4.85 -13.60
N ARG A 248 18.88 4.88 -13.05
CA ARG A 248 18.65 5.15 -11.64
C ARG A 248 18.92 3.93 -10.74
N THR A 249 18.50 2.74 -11.16
CA THR A 249 18.55 1.53 -10.29
C THR A 249 19.09 0.28 -10.97
N GLY A 250 19.12 0.22 -12.31
CA GLY A 250 19.39 -1.01 -13.06
C GLY A 250 20.85 -1.22 -13.50
N MET A 251 21.72 -0.22 -13.39
CA MET A 251 23.07 -0.29 -13.99
C MET A 251 24.00 -1.36 -13.37
N ALA A 252 23.74 -1.77 -12.13
CA ALA A 252 24.53 -2.81 -11.45
C ALA A 252 23.95 -4.22 -11.60
N GLU A 253 22.83 -4.37 -12.32
CA GLU A 253 22.10 -5.63 -12.42
C GLU A 253 22.80 -6.61 -13.38
N GLU A 254 23.07 -7.83 -12.92
CA GLU A 254 23.71 -8.83 -13.76
C GLU A 254 22.80 -9.23 -14.93
N GLY A 255 23.37 -9.27 -16.13
CA GLY A 255 22.68 -9.77 -17.31
C GLY A 255 21.47 -8.93 -17.71
N LEU A 256 21.50 -7.61 -17.46
CA LEU A 256 20.40 -6.67 -17.67
C LEU A 256 19.62 -6.87 -19.00
N PHE A 257 20.32 -7.07 -20.12
CA PHE A 257 19.70 -7.33 -21.42
C PHE A 257 19.65 -8.81 -21.82
N ARG A 258 20.32 -9.69 -21.07
CA ARG A 258 20.44 -11.14 -21.34
C ARG A 258 19.37 -11.96 -20.60
N LEU A 259 19.05 -11.60 -19.36
CA LEU A 259 18.02 -12.27 -18.56
C LEU A 259 16.62 -11.74 -18.93
N ALA A 260 15.61 -12.58 -18.75
CA ALA A 260 14.22 -12.27 -19.04
C ALA A 260 13.42 -12.17 -17.75
N ALA A 261 12.66 -11.09 -17.60
CA ALA A 261 11.66 -10.95 -16.55
C ALA A 261 10.38 -11.73 -16.88
N ALA A 262 9.46 -11.76 -15.92
CA ALA A 262 8.12 -12.31 -16.13
C ALA A 262 7.38 -11.55 -17.24
N ALA A 263 6.89 -12.27 -18.26
CA ALA A 263 6.22 -11.69 -19.42
C ALA A 263 4.99 -10.84 -19.05
N SER A 264 4.31 -11.17 -17.94
CA SER A 264 3.18 -10.39 -17.41
C SER A 264 3.60 -8.99 -16.94
N VAL A 265 4.77 -8.87 -16.30
CA VAL A 265 5.31 -7.59 -15.81
C VAL A 265 5.74 -6.73 -16.98
N VAL A 266 6.45 -7.31 -17.96
CA VAL A 266 6.82 -6.62 -19.20
C VAL A 266 5.56 -6.13 -19.94
N LYS A 267 4.54 -6.99 -20.08
CA LYS A 267 3.27 -6.61 -20.72
C LYS A 267 2.58 -5.45 -19.99
N ARG A 268 2.58 -5.46 -18.65
CA ARG A 268 2.01 -4.36 -17.85
C ARG A 268 2.76 -3.05 -18.08
N LEU A 269 4.10 -3.06 -18.02
CA LEU A 269 4.92 -1.88 -18.26
C LEU A 269 4.72 -1.32 -19.68
N LYS A 270 4.63 -2.18 -20.70
CA LYS A 270 4.30 -1.77 -22.07
C LYS A 270 2.97 -1.02 -22.14
N THR A 271 1.92 -1.53 -21.49
CA THR A 271 0.61 -0.87 -21.45
C THR A 271 0.70 0.50 -20.78
N CYS A 272 1.45 0.63 -19.68
CA CYS A 272 1.66 1.92 -19.02
C CYS A 272 2.39 2.91 -19.93
N LEU A 273 3.36 2.44 -20.73
CA LEU A 273 4.09 3.23 -21.72
C LEU A 273 3.21 3.66 -22.90
N ASP A 274 2.38 2.78 -23.45
CA ASP A 274 1.37 3.09 -24.48
C ASP A 274 0.32 4.11 -24.03
N GLN A 275 0.14 4.28 -22.73
CA GLN A 275 -0.81 5.22 -22.15
C GLN A 275 -0.15 6.50 -21.63
N GLY A 276 1.18 6.60 -21.69
CA GLY A 276 1.93 7.73 -21.12
C GLY A 276 1.84 7.83 -19.59
N ARG A 277 1.53 6.71 -18.89
CA ARG A 277 1.26 6.66 -17.44
C ARG A 277 2.20 5.70 -16.72
N VAL A 278 3.50 5.87 -16.89
CA VAL A 278 4.50 5.03 -16.21
C VAL A 278 4.74 5.54 -14.79
N ASP A 279 4.51 4.69 -13.79
CA ASP A 279 4.98 4.91 -12.43
C ASP A 279 6.41 4.35 -12.27
N HIS A 280 7.39 5.25 -12.21
CA HIS A 280 8.79 4.86 -12.07
C HIS A 280 9.06 4.10 -10.77
N SER A 281 8.31 4.37 -9.70
CA SER A 281 8.52 3.71 -8.41
C SER A 281 8.12 2.24 -8.45
N GLU A 282 7.07 1.91 -9.21
CA GLU A 282 6.57 0.54 -9.36
C GLU A 282 7.57 -0.37 -10.10
N PHE A 283 8.17 0.12 -11.18
CA PHE A 283 9.00 -0.70 -12.08
C PHE A 283 10.51 -0.60 -11.82
N SER A 284 10.97 0.39 -11.03
CA SER A 284 12.39 0.56 -10.72
C SER A 284 13.03 -0.61 -9.96
N MET A 285 12.22 -1.49 -9.36
CA MET A 285 12.65 -2.68 -8.62
C MET A 285 12.80 -3.94 -9.50
N ASP A 286 12.45 -3.87 -10.79
CA ASP A 286 12.62 -4.97 -11.75
C ASP A 286 13.33 -4.47 -13.03
N PRO A 287 14.67 -4.32 -13.00
CA PRO A 287 15.45 -3.84 -14.14
C PRO A 287 15.34 -4.75 -15.38
N HIS A 288 15.17 -6.06 -15.19
CA HIS A 288 14.99 -7.01 -16.30
C HIS A 288 13.66 -6.77 -17.02
N ALA A 289 12.59 -6.38 -16.30
CA ALA A 289 11.33 -6.02 -16.92
C ALA A 289 11.43 -4.72 -17.73
N VAL A 290 12.13 -3.71 -17.20
CA VAL A 290 12.39 -2.45 -17.90
C VAL A 290 13.23 -2.69 -19.16
N ALA A 291 14.33 -3.44 -19.06
CA ALA A 291 15.15 -3.83 -20.21
C ALA A 291 14.33 -4.66 -21.22
N GLY A 292 13.43 -5.52 -20.73
CA GLY A 292 12.47 -6.27 -21.53
C GLY A 292 11.53 -5.37 -22.33
N ALA A 293 10.94 -4.36 -21.69
CA ALA A 293 10.03 -3.40 -22.33
C ALA A 293 10.74 -2.54 -23.39
N LEU A 294 11.98 -2.11 -23.12
CA LEU A 294 12.82 -1.39 -24.09
C LEU A 294 13.14 -2.26 -25.31
N LYS A 295 13.56 -3.52 -25.10
CA LYS A 295 13.80 -4.49 -26.19
C LYS A 295 12.53 -4.74 -27.02
N CYS A 296 11.38 -4.86 -26.37
CA CYS A 296 10.11 -5.04 -27.06
C CYS A 296 9.78 -3.84 -27.96
N TYR A 297 10.00 -2.61 -27.49
CA TYR A 297 9.73 -1.42 -28.29
C TYR A 297 10.57 -1.39 -29.56
N LEU A 298 11.90 -1.54 -29.42
CA LEU A 298 12.83 -1.51 -30.55
C LEU A 298 12.53 -2.61 -31.58
N ARG A 299 12.07 -3.79 -31.13
CA ARG A 299 11.72 -4.91 -32.01
C ARG A 299 10.36 -4.72 -32.69
N GLU A 300 9.43 -4.05 -32.04
CA GLU A 300 8.05 -3.88 -32.53
C GLU A 300 7.90 -2.67 -33.45
N LEU A 301 8.89 -1.76 -33.51
CA LEU A 301 8.88 -0.67 -34.48
C LEU A 301 8.69 -1.19 -35.91
N PRO A 302 7.74 -0.61 -36.69
CA PRO A 302 7.54 -0.98 -38.09
C PRO A 302 8.79 -0.78 -38.94
N GLU A 303 9.64 0.17 -38.56
CA GLU A 303 10.95 0.44 -39.15
C GLU A 303 12.00 0.59 -38.03
N PRO A 304 13.13 -0.14 -38.08
CA PRO A 304 14.15 -0.06 -37.05
C PRO A 304 14.78 1.34 -37.03
N LEU A 305 15.33 1.75 -35.88
CA LEU A 305 16.01 3.05 -35.74
C LEU A 305 17.13 3.25 -36.78
N MET A 306 17.80 2.17 -37.19
CA MET A 306 18.87 2.18 -38.20
C MET A 306 18.38 2.08 -39.65
N THR A 307 17.05 2.05 -39.85
CA THR A 307 16.29 1.91 -41.11
C THR A 307 16.61 0.64 -41.90
N PHE A 308 15.62 0.11 -42.63
CA PHE A 308 15.86 -1.05 -43.50
C PHE A 308 16.70 -0.69 -44.72
N GLU A 309 16.54 0.53 -45.24
CA GLU A 309 17.27 1.03 -46.41
C GLU A 309 18.79 0.97 -46.21
N LEU A 310 19.27 1.36 -45.03
CA LEU A 310 20.70 1.44 -44.72
C LEU A 310 21.30 0.13 -44.22
N TYR A 311 20.52 -0.95 -44.11
CA TYR A 311 20.94 -2.21 -43.49
C TYR A 311 22.27 -2.74 -44.05
N ASN A 312 22.38 -2.89 -45.37
CA ASN A 312 23.59 -3.41 -46.01
C ASN A 312 24.80 -2.48 -45.84
N ASP A 313 24.55 -1.16 -45.84
CA ASP A 313 25.59 -0.17 -45.63
C ASP A 313 26.15 -0.25 -44.21
N TRP A 314 25.30 -0.45 -43.19
CA TRP A 314 25.73 -0.64 -41.81
C TRP A 314 26.62 -1.88 -41.65
N PHE A 315 26.27 -3.00 -42.29
CA PHE A 315 27.09 -4.21 -42.27
C PHE A 315 28.44 -4.02 -42.97
N LYS A 316 28.43 -3.31 -44.11
CA LYS A 316 29.66 -2.97 -44.84
C LYS A 316 30.58 -2.11 -43.97
N ALA A 317 30.06 -1.06 -43.35
CA ALA A 317 30.82 -0.21 -42.43
C ALA A 317 31.32 -0.98 -41.21
N ALA A 318 30.51 -1.87 -40.64
CA ALA A 318 30.90 -2.71 -39.52
C ALA A 318 32.03 -3.70 -39.87
N GLY A 319 32.09 -4.17 -41.13
CA GLY A 319 33.12 -5.07 -41.65
C GLY A 319 34.43 -4.40 -42.03
N GLU A 320 34.50 -3.06 -42.06
CA GLU A 320 35.72 -2.32 -42.36
C GLU A 320 36.79 -2.58 -41.29
N LYS A 321 38.03 -2.81 -41.75
CA LYS A 321 39.18 -3.14 -40.90
C LYS A 321 39.94 -1.89 -40.48
N ASP A 322 40.04 -0.89 -41.35
CA ASP A 322 40.66 0.37 -40.98
C ASP A 322 39.72 1.19 -40.08
N LEU A 323 40.19 1.55 -38.90
CA LEU A 323 39.37 2.25 -37.91
C LEU A 323 38.96 3.65 -38.40
N THR A 324 39.83 4.34 -39.13
CA THR A 324 39.55 5.70 -39.61
C THR A 324 38.48 5.66 -40.68
N GLU A 325 38.61 4.76 -41.65
CA GLU A 325 37.62 4.54 -42.69
C GLU A 325 36.29 4.04 -42.11
N LYS A 326 36.34 3.12 -41.14
CA LYS A 326 35.15 2.63 -40.43
C LYS A 326 34.37 3.76 -39.74
N LEU A 327 35.06 4.63 -39.02
CA LEU A 327 34.45 5.79 -38.37
C LEU A 327 33.86 6.75 -39.40
N GLU A 328 34.54 6.99 -40.52
CA GLU A 328 34.03 7.87 -41.56
C GLU A 328 32.79 7.29 -42.24
N GLN A 329 32.78 5.98 -42.53
CA GLN A 329 31.60 5.30 -43.05
C GLN A 329 30.41 5.41 -42.08
N PHE A 330 30.61 5.20 -40.77
CA PHE A 330 29.54 5.39 -39.79
C PHE A 330 29.06 6.84 -39.71
N ARG A 331 29.95 7.84 -39.80
CA ARG A 331 29.54 9.26 -39.84
C ARG A 331 28.67 9.57 -41.04
N VAL A 332 29.00 9.02 -42.21
CA VAL A 332 28.20 9.17 -43.42
C VAL A 332 26.81 8.54 -43.23
N LEU A 333 26.73 7.35 -42.65
CA LEU A 333 25.44 6.67 -42.42
C LEU A 333 24.57 7.39 -41.40
N LEU A 334 25.15 7.88 -40.30
CA LEU A 334 24.42 8.67 -39.32
C LEU A 334 23.83 9.95 -39.92
N LYS A 335 24.52 10.58 -40.89
CA LYS A 335 24.01 11.76 -41.61
C LYS A 335 22.86 11.45 -42.58
N LYS A 336 22.67 10.17 -42.97
CA LYS A 336 21.56 9.74 -43.83
C LYS A 336 20.28 9.46 -43.06
N LEU A 337 20.35 9.27 -41.73
CA LEU A 337 19.16 9.04 -40.91
C LEU A 337 18.31 10.32 -40.83
N THR A 338 17.01 10.15 -40.70
CA THR A 338 16.11 11.25 -40.32
C THR A 338 16.51 11.78 -38.93
N PRO A 339 16.21 13.06 -38.62
CA PRO A 339 16.51 13.64 -37.31
C PRO A 339 15.95 12.81 -36.14
N GLU A 340 14.73 12.28 -36.28
CA GLU A 340 14.04 11.48 -35.27
C GLU A 340 14.78 10.17 -35.00
N ASN A 341 15.13 9.44 -36.06
CA ASN A 341 15.89 8.20 -35.97
C ASN A 341 17.28 8.44 -35.38
N TYR A 342 17.98 9.47 -35.85
CA TYR A 342 19.31 9.85 -35.36
C TYR A 342 19.28 10.19 -33.87
N ASN A 343 18.35 11.03 -33.43
CA ASN A 343 18.25 11.47 -32.04
C ASN A 343 17.95 10.30 -31.09
N ASN A 344 16.99 9.44 -31.45
CA ASN A 344 16.63 8.27 -30.65
C ASN A 344 17.76 7.22 -30.65
N LEU A 345 18.42 6.99 -31.78
CA LEU A 345 19.58 6.10 -31.87
C LEU A 345 20.76 6.62 -31.02
N ARG A 346 21.06 7.92 -31.12
CA ARG A 346 22.13 8.56 -30.34
C ARG A 346 21.87 8.42 -28.85
N TYR A 347 20.64 8.69 -28.40
CA TYR A 347 20.24 8.56 -27.00
C TYR A 347 20.39 7.12 -26.49
N LEU A 348 19.94 6.14 -27.29
CA LEU A 348 20.09 4.71 -26.99
C LEU A 348 21.56 4.29 -26.92
N VAL A 349 22.39 4.66 -27.90
CA VAL A 349 23.80 4.27 -27.96
C VAL A 349 24.60 4.90 -26.81
N GLN A 350 24.29 6.15 -26.43
CA GLN A 350 24.93 6.79 -25.27
C GLN A 350 24.63 6.04 -23.96
N PHE A 351 23.40 5.56 -23.80
CA PHE A 351 23.05 4.69 -22.68
C PHE A 351 23.80 3.34 -22.76
N LEU A 352 23.80 2.66 -23.91
CA LEU A 352 24.46 1.37 -24.08
C LEU A 352 25.98 1.43 -23.85
N TYR A 353 26.62 2.56 -24.18
CA TYR A 353 28.03 2.79 -23.85
C TYR A 353 28.30 2.81 -22.33
N SER A 354 27.30 3.18 -21.54
CA SER A 354 27.38 3.23 -20.07
C SER A 354 27.10 1.87 -19.43
N VAL A 355 26.56 0.91 -20.17
CA VAL A 355 26.31 -0.47 -19.72
C VAL A 355 27.57 -1.27 -19.98
N VAL A 356 28.38 -1.51 -18.93
CA VAL A 356 29.67 -2.21 -19.00
C VAL A 356 29.55 -3.65 -18.54
#